data_AF-A0A067ST07-F1
#
_entry.id   AF-A0A067ST07-F1
#
_cell.length_a   1.000
_cell.length_b   1.000
_cell.length_c   1.000
_cell.angle_alpha   90.00
_cell.angle_beta   90.00
_cell.angle_gamma   90.00
#
_symmetry.space_group_name_H-M   'P 1'
#
loop_
_entity.id
_entity.type
_entity.pdbx_description
1 polymer ?
#
loop_
_entity_poly.entity_id
_entity_poly.type
_entity_poly.pdbx_seq_one_letter_code
_entity_poly.pdbx_strand_id
1 'polypeptide(L)' 'LLLREEMRRVVEFLSWKAAWWSERLDWRTGITKELAEGLRAYAHTQADLQTALSAEFCTIWKAPL' A
#
# COMPACT_ATOMS: atom_id res chain seq x y z
N LEU A 1 -5.94 7.83 24.61
CA LEU A 1 -4.78 8.41 23.87
C LEU A 1 -3.80 7.35 23.32
N LEU A 2 -4.08 6.04 23.42
CA LEU A 2 -3.36 5.00 22.66
C LEU A 2 -4.02 4.73 21.29
N LEU A 3 -5.35 4.60 21.27
CA LEU A 3 -6.10 4.28 20.05
C LEU A 3 -5.84 5.24 18.88
N ARG A 4 -5.81 6.57 19.15
CA ARG A 4 -5.52 7.57 18.12
C ARG A 4 -4.12 7.44 17.52
N GLU A 5 -3.14 7.05 18.34
CA GLU A 5 -1.78 6.84 17.87
C GLU A 5 -1.68 5.55 17.06
N GLU A 6 -2.37 4.48 17.46
CA GLU A 6 -2.46 3.25 16.67
C GLU A 6 -3.15 3.48 15.32
N MET A 7 -4.25 4.24 15.29
CA MET A 7 -4.89 4.67 14.05
C MET A 7 -3.90 5.41 13.14
N ARG A 8 -3.19 6.42 13.66
CA ARG A 8 -2.17 7.16 12.90
C ARG A 8 -1.08 6.24 12.35
N ARG A 9 -0.55 5.32 13.17
CA ARG A 9 0.50 4.37 12.76
C ARG A 9 0.04 3.44 11.64
N VAL A 10 -1.22 3.00 11.67
CA VAL A 10 -1.79 2.19 10.59
C VAL A 10 -1.82 2.98 9.28
N VAL A 11 -2.29 4.24 9.27
CA VAL A 11 -2.28 5.09 8.06
C VAL A 11 -0.86 5.28 7.51
N GLU A 12 0.10 5.57 8.39
CA GLU A 12 1.51 5.74 8.01
C GLU A 12 2.10 4.46 7.44
N PHE A 13 1.80 3.30 8.05
CA PHE A 13 2.25 2.01 7.56
C PHE A 13 1.67 1.70 6.17
N LEU A 14 0.38 1.93 5.95
CA LEU A 14 -0.26 1.68 4.65
C LEU A 14 0.34 2.57 3.56
N SER A 15 0.57 3.85 3.86
CA SER A 15 1.21 4.80 2.95
C SER A 15 2.65 4.40 2.61
N TRP A 16 3.45 4.04 3.62
CA TRP A 16 4.79 3.50 3.42
C TRP A 16 4.78 2.20 2.60
N LYS A 17 3.82 1.31 2.87
CA LYS A 17 3.74 0.02 2.18
C LYS A 17 3.34 0.18 0.71
N ALA A 18 2.48 1.15 0.39
CA ALA A 18 2.14 1.51 -0.98
C ALA A 18 3.40 1.96 -1.76
N ALA A 19 4.18 2.89 -1.19
CA ALA A 19 5.44 3.35 -1.78
C ALA A 19 6.44 2.19 -1.96
N TRP A 20 6.56 1.32 -0.96
CA TRP A 20 7.42 0.14 -1.01
C TRP A 20 7.06 -0.81 -2.17
N TRP A 21 5.77 -0.95 -2.51
CA TRP A 21 5.36 -1.74 -3.67
C TRP A 21 5.73 -1.07 -4.99
N SER A 22 5.53 0.24 -5.10
CA SER A 22 5.90 1.02 -6.30
C SER A 22 7.40 0.99 -6.60
N GLU A 23 8.25 1.02 -5.57
CA GLU A 23 9.71 0.91 -5.73
C GLU A 23 10.18 -0.46 -6.25
N ARG A 24 9.34 -1.48 -6.18
CA ARG A 24 9.72 -2.88 -6.45
C ARG A 24 9.22 -3.42 -7.79
N LEU A 25 8.59 -2.57 -8.59
CA LEU A 25 8.04 -2.93 -9.90
C LEU A 25 9.05 -3.65 -10.80
N ASP A 26 10.32 -3.26 -10.75
CA ASP A 26 11.40 -3.85 -11.56
C ASP A 26 12.54 -4.46 -10.72
N TRP A 27 12.27 -4.85 -9.47
CA TRP A 27 13.33 -5.33 -8.56
C TRP A 27 13.91 -6.69 -8.96
N ARG A 28 13.14 -7.56 -9.64
CA ARG A 28 13.62 -8.88 -10.07
C ARG A 28 14.22 -8.82 -11.46
N THR A 29 15.49 -9.20 -11.56
CA THR A 29 16.22 -9.37 -12.83
C THR A 29 16.32 -10.86 -13.22
N GLY A 30 16.62 -11.13 -14.49
CA GLY A 30 16.80 -12.51 -14.98
C GLY A 30 15.52 -13.33 -15.14
N ILE A 31 14.37 -12.67 -15.22
CA ILE A 31 13.05 -13.29 -15.39
C ILE A 31 12.51 -13.11 -16.82
N THR A 32 11.56 -13.95 -17.23
CA THR A 32 10.89 -13.80 -18.53
C THR A 32 10.06 -12.52 -18.57
N LYS A 33 9.78 -12.03 -19.79
CA LYS A 33 9.00 -10.81 -19.99
C LYS A 33 7.59 -10.94 -19.41
N GLU A 34 6.97 -12.10 -19.58
CA GLU A 34 5.61 -12.39 -19.09
C GLU A 34 5.57 -12.37 -17.56
N LEU A 35 6.59 -12.93 -16.91
CA LEU A 35 6.71 -12.89 -15.45
C LEU A 35 6.97 -11.46 -14.96
N ALA A 36 7.80 -10.69 -15.66
CA ALA A 36 8.04 -9.28 -15.32
C ALA A 36 6.76 -8.45 -15.41
N GLU A 37 5.97 -8.63 -16.47
CA GLU A 37 4.67 -7.97 -16.64
C GLU A 37 3.70 -8.33 -15.50
N GLY A 38 3.57 -9.63 -15.19
CA GLY A 38 2.71 -10.08 -14.09
C GLY A 38 3.13 -9.53 -12.72
N LEU A 39 4.45 -9.44 -12.46
CA LEU A 39 4.97 -8.86 -11.23
C LEU A 39 4.69 -7.36 -11.12
N ARG A 40 4.83 -6.60 -12.23
CA ARG A 40 4.46 -5.18 -12.25
C ARG A 40 2.97 -4.98 -11.99
N ALA A 41 2.12 -5.72 -12.69
CA ALA A 41 0.68 -5.64 -12.52
C ALA A 41 0.27 -5.95 -11.07
N TYR A 42 0.87 -6.99 -10.48
CA TYR A 42 0.63 -7.35 -9.09
C TYR A 42 1.10 -6.25 -8.12
N ALA A 43 2.33 -5.75 -8.28
CA ALA A 43 2.86 -4.71 -7.40
C ALA A 43 2.07 -3.39 -7.52
N HIS A 44 1.62 -2.99 -8.72
CA HIS A 44 0.70 -1.87 -8.88
C HIS A 44 -0.61 -2.10 -8.13
N THR A 45 -1.23 -3.26 -8.33
CA THR A 45 -2.49 -3.63 -7.64
C THR A 45 -2.32 -3.57 -6.12
N GLN A 46 -1.18 -4.01 -5.60
CA GLN A 46 -0.88 -3.93 -4.17
C GLN A 46 -0.68 -2.48 -3.70
N ALA A 47 0.04 -1.64 -4.46
CA ALA A 47 0.21 -0.22 -4.13
C ALA A 47 -1.15 0.51 -4.08
N ASP A 48 -2.01 0.24 -5.05
CA ASP A 48 -3.36 0.81 -5.14
C ASP A 48 -4.24 0.36 -3.96
N LEU A 49 -4.21 -0.94 -3.63
CA LEU A 49 -4.96 -1.49 -2.50
C LEU A 49 -4.55 -0.85 -1.17
N GLN A 50 -3.25 -0.72 -0.90
CA GLN A 50 -2.76 -0.10 0.34
C GLN A 50 -3.16 1.39 0.41
N THR A 51 -3.11 2.10 -0.73
CA THR A 51 -3.56 3.49 -0.83
C THR A 51 -5.05 3.62 -0.55
N ALA A 52 -5.88 2.74 -1.13
CA ALA A 52 -7.32 2.72 -0.91
C ALA A 52 -7.68 2.43 0.55
N LEU A 53 -7.02 1.45 1.19
CA LEU A 53 -7.20 1.15 2.61
C LEU A 53 -6.84 2.33 3.51
N SER A 54 -5.73 3.01 3.20
CA SER A 54 -5.29 4.21 3.92
C SER A 54 -6.37 5.31 3.88
N ALA A 55 -6.91 5.57 2.70
CA ALA A 55 -7.97 6.56 2.49
C ALA A 55 -9.28 6.18 3.20
N GLU A 56 -9.67 4.92 3.13
CA GLU A 56 -10.89 4.41 3.78
C GLU A 56 -10.78 4.51 5.31
N PHE A 57 -9.65 4.12 5.89
CA PHE A 57 -9.43 4.22 7.33
C PHE A 57 -9.40 5.67 7.81
N CYS A 58 -8.80 6.58 7.02
CA CYS A 58 -8.88 8.01 7.31
C CYS A 58 -10.33 8.52 7.32
N THR A 59 -11.18 8.01 6.43
CA THR A 59 -12.60 8.38 6.35
C THR A 59 -13.37 7.86 7.57
N ILE A 60 -13.21 6.56 7.88
CA ILE A 60 -13.85 5.91 9.03
C ILE A 60 -13.47 6.59 10.36
N TRP A 61 -12.20 6.94 10.56
CA TRP A 61 -11.74 7.53 11.83
C TRP A 61 -11.97 9.03 11.96
N LYS A 62 -12.32 9.71 10.86
CA LYS A 62 -12.79 11.11 10.88
C LYS A 62 -14.28 11.23 11.17
N ALA A 63 -15.06 10.17 10.92
CA ALA A 63 -16.47 10.16 11.28
C ALA A 63 -16.63 10.20 12.81
N PRO A 64 -17.50 11.07 13.36
CA PRO A 64 -17.82 11.01 14.78
C PRO A 64 -18.48 9.67 15.09
N LEU A 65 -18.01 9.01 16.16
CA LEU A 65 -18.61 7.80 16.73
C LEU A 65 -20.03 8.07 17.23
#